data_AF-A0A7R9DQT6-F1
#
_entry.id   AF-A0A7R9DQT6-F1
#
_cell.length_a   1.000
_cell.length_b   1.000
_cell.length_c   1.000
_cell.angle_alpha   90.00
_cell.angle_beta   90.00
_cell.angle_gamma   90.00
#
_symmetry.space_group_name_H-M   'P 1'
#
loop_
_entity.id
_entity.type
_entity.pdbx_description
1 polymer ?
#
loop_
_entity_poly.entity_id
_entity_poly.type
_entity_poly.pdbx_seq_one_letter_code
_entity_poly.pdbx_strand_id
1 'polypeptide(L)'
;MPMNHTSTTPLEDLAAGRAVNSSNQCLKVFVQRDYSEGTLVKFQTRFPSELEDRIERQAFEYTVNQLNAIYAEAEKAGCSTYCEGCMACLTAYLVYLCTETHYE
;
A
#
# COMPACT_ATOMS: atom_id res chain seq x y z
N MET A 1 31.98 2.21 -37.86
CA MET A 1 32.70 1.82 -36.63
C MET A 1 32.69 3.03 -35.69
N PRO A 2 32.28 2.90 -34.43
CA PRO A 2 30.87 3.02 -34.02
C PRO A 2 30.51 4.38 -33.39
N MET A 3 29.25 4.80 -33.57
CA MET A 3 28.60 5.81 -32.74
C MET A 3 28.41 5.26 -31.33
N ASN A 4 28.95 5.93 -30.32
CA ASN A 4 28.66 5.64 -28.92
C ASN A 4 27.44 6.46 -28.48
N HIS A 5 26.25 5.95 -28.75
CA HIS A 5 25.03 6.43 -28.10
C HIS A 5 25.06 5.91 -26.67
N THR A 6 25.61 6.73 -25.77
CA THR A 6 25.42 6.55 -24.33
C THR A 6 23.99 6.98 -24.03
N SER A 7 23.05 6.06 -24.20
CA SER A 7 21.69 6.18 -23.69
C SER A 7 21.75 6.10 -22.17
N THR A 8 22.09 7.21 -21.52
CA THR A 8 21.90 7.38 -20.09
C THR A 8 20.41 7.22 -19.81
N THR A 9 20.09 6.20 -19.03
CA THR A 9 18.73 5.87 -18.63
C THR A 9 18.18 6.98 -17.73
N PRO A 10 16.87 7.32 -17.79
CA PRO A 10 16.28 8.37 -16.94
C PRO A 10 16.28 8.08 -15.43
N LEU A 11 16.92 6.99 -14.98
CA LEU A 11 16.96 6.59 -13.58
C LEU A 11 18.00 7.37 -12.76
N GLU A 12 19.07 7.88 -13.38
CA GLU A 12 20.14 8.57 -12.65
C GLU A 12 19.72 10.00 -12.24
N ASP A 13 18.89 10.67 -13.04
CA ASP A 13 18.42 12.05 -12.74
C ASP A 13 17.42 12.11 -11.58
N LEU A 14 16.70 11.03 -11.26
CA LEU A 14 15.83 10.99 -10.07
C LEU A 14 16.63 10.85 -8.76
N ALA A 15 17.90 10.45 -8.81
CA ALA A 15 18.75 10.38 -7.63
C ALA A 15 19.37 11.75 -7.26
N ALA A 16 19.56 12.63 -8.24
CA ALA A 16 20.21 13.93 -8.06
C ALA A 16 19.33 14.98 -7.34
N GLY A 17 18.01 14.78 -7.29
CA GLY A 17 17.05 15.76 -6.74
C GLY A 17 16.90 15.81 -5.22
N ARG A 18 17.69 15.07 -4.42
CA ARG A 18 17.51 14.97 -2.95
C ARG A 18 18.49 15.77 -2.09
N ALA A 19 19.39 16.54 -2.68
CA ALA A 19 20.44 17.23 -1.94
C ALA A 19 20.15 18.70 -1.63
N VAL A 20 19.03 19.04 -0.96
CA VAL A 20 18.93 20.25 -0.11
C VAL A 20 17.89 20.01 0.99
N ASN A 21 18.35 19.62 2.19
CA ASN A 21 17.85 20.06 3.51
C ASN A 21 18.62 19.33 4.63
N SER A 22 19.78 19.88 4.97
CA SER A 22 20.62 19.44 6.09
C SER A 22 20.15 20.09 7.40
N SER A 23 19.20 19.48 8.11
CA SER A 23 18.96 19.81 9.53
C SER A 23 18.16 18.78 10.34
N ASN A 24 18.26 17.48 10.04
CA ASN A 24 18.03 16.32 10.92
C ASN A 24 18.03 15.04 10.06
N GLN A 25 19.17 14.39 9.87
CA GLN A 25 19.20 13.07 9.21
C GLN A 25 18.64 12.02 10.17
N CYS A 26 17.31 11.85 10.14
CA CYS A 26 16.65 10.71 10.76
C CYS A 26 17.08 9.43 10.04
N LEU A 27 17.41 8.39 10.82
CA LEU A 27 17.64 7.05 10.27
C LEU A 27 16.34 6.55 9.61
N LYS A 28 16.38 6.40 8.29
CA LYS A 28 15.26 5.88 7.51
C LYS A 28 15.52 4.43 7.15
N VAL A 29 14.64 3.53 7.61
CA VAL A 29 14.68 2.10 7.32
C VAL A 29 13.44 1.71 6.54
N PHE A 30 13.60 0.88 5.50
CA PHE A 30 12.49 0.41 4.66
C PHE A 30 12.21 -1.07 4.93
N VAL A 31 10.96 -1.40 5.24
CA VAL A 31 10.50 -2.79 5.34
C VAL A 31 10.00 -3.25 3.96
N GLN A 32 10.57 -4.34 3.46
CA GLN A 32 10.24 -4.87 2.14
C GLN A 32 8.88 -5.60 2.13
N ARG A 33 8.26 -5.64 0.95
CA ARG A 33 7.09 -6.47 0.69
C ARG A 33 7.45 -7.96 0.77
N ASP A 34 6.53 -8.75 1.30
CA ASP A 34 6.57 -10.21 1.22
C ASP A 34 5.60 -10.67 0.12
N TYR A 35 6.15 -11.28 -0.93
CA TYR A 35 5.38 -11.78 -2.08
C TYR A 35 5.21 -13.31 -2.05
N SER A 36 5.55 -13.98 -0.95
CA SER A 36 5.45 -15.45 -0.83
C SER A 36 4.02 -15.98 -1.01
N GLU A 37 3.01 -15.16 -0.68
CA GLU A 37 1.59 -15.48 -0.78
C GLU A 37 0.90 -14.73 -1.94
N GLY A 38 1.68 -14.30 -2.94
CA GLY A 38 1.17 -13.59 -4.11
C GLY A 38 1.29 -12.07 -3.98
N THR A 39 0.34 -11.33 -4.55
CA THR A 39 0.40 -9.86 -4.68
C THR A 39 -0.38 -9.12 -3.60
N LEU A 40 -0.98 -9.83 -2.66
CA LEU A 40 -1.69 -9.22 -1.53
C LEU A 40 -0.72 -8.44 -0.64
N VAL A 41 -1.27 -7.46 0.07
CA VAL A 41 -0.51 -6.54 0.89
C VAL A 41 0.07 -7.27 2.11
N LYS A 42 1.35 -7.65 2.05
CA LYS A 42 2.11 -8.24 3.16
C LYS A 42 3.52 -7.67 3.27
N PHE A 43 4.04 -7.55 4.48
CA PHE A 43 5.37 -7.04 4.81
C PHE A 43 6.23 -8.13 5.45
N GLN A 44 7.53 -8.11 5.15
CA GLN A 44 8.49 -9.04 5.76
C GLN A 44 8.67 -8.72 7.25
N THR A 45 8.72 -9.77 8.07
CA THR A 45 8.92 -9.67 9.52
C THR A 45 10.39 -9.73 9.95
N ARG A 46 11.32 -9.85 8.99
CA ARG A 46 12.76 -9.87 9.27
C ARG A 46 13.18 -8.56 9.93
N PHE A 47 13.81 -8.67 11.11
CA PHE A 47 14.34 -7.52 11.83
C PHE A 47 15.49 -6.85 11.06
N PRO A 48 15.42 -5.54 10.76
CA PRO A 48 16.50 -4.81 10.11
C PRO A 48 17.66 -4.55 11.08
N SER A 49 18.90 -4.84 10.64
CA SER A 49 20.11 -4.63 11.45
C SER A 49 20.35 -3.16 11.81
N GLU A 50 19.86 -2.22 10.99
CA GLU A 50 19.95 -0.79 11.22
C GLU A 50 19.18 -0.34 12.47
N LEU A 51 18.22 -1.17 12.91
CA LEU A 51 17.37 -0.92 14.07
C LEU A 51 17.86 -1.63 15.35
N GLU A 52 18.97 -2.38 15.26
CA GLU A 52 19.61 -3.00 16.42
C GLU A 52 19.96 -1.93 17.47
N ASP A 53 19.71 -2.24 18.75
CA ASP A 53 19.88 -1.32 19.89
C ASP A 53 19.08 -0.01 19.81
N ARG A 54 18.22 0.18 18.80
CA ARG A 54 17.35 1.37 18.64
C ARG A 54 15.91 1.08 19.07
N ILE A 55 15.43 -0.14 18.81
CA ILE A 55 14.10 -0.62 19.18
C ILE A 55 14.17 -2.08 19.59
N GLU A 56 13.24 -2.53 20.42
CA GLU A 56 13.13 -3.93 20.77
C GLU A 56 12.67 -4.77 19.57
N ARG A 57 13.39 -5.85 19.29
CA ARG A 57 13.08 -6.76 18.19
C ARG A 57 11.66 -7.33 18.27
N GLN A 58 11.22 -7.71 19.46
CA GLN A 58 9.87 -8.23 19.68
C GLN A 58 8.79 -7.18 19.38
N ALA A 59 9.03 -5.91 19.73
CA ALA A 59 8.11 -4.82 19.43
C ALA A 59 7.99 -4.57 17.91
N PHE A 60 9.11 -4.63 17.18
CA PHE A 60 9.10 -4.55 15.72
C PHE A 60 8.30 -5.71 15.10
N GLU A 61 8.64 -6.95 15.47
CA GLU A 61 8.00 -8.15 14.93
C GLU A 61 6.49 -8.14 15.23
N TYR A 62 6.10 -7.80 16.46
CA TYR A 62 4.69 -7.64 16.82
C TYR A 62 3.98 -6.59 15.95
N THR A 63 4.58 -5.41 15.81
CA THR A 63 3.99 -4.31 15.02
C THR A 63 3.79 -4.71 13.56
N VAL A 64 4.81 -5.32 12.94
CA VAL A 64 4.71 -5.76 11.53
C VAL A 64 3.67 -6.88 11.38
N ASN A 65 3.58 -7.81 12.31
CA ASN A 65 2.54 -8.85 12.30
C ASN A 65 1.14 -8.26 12.45
N GLN A 66 0.94 -7.26 13.31
CA GLN A 66 -0.34 -6.55 13.43
C GLN A 66 -0.71 -5.84 12.13
N LEU A 67 0.24 -5.18 11.47
CA LEU A 67 0.01 -4.57 10.15
C LEU A 67 -0.42 -5.60 9.12
N ASN A 68 0.30 -6.73 9.04
CA ASN A 68 -0.06 -7.82 8.13
C ASN A 68 -1.46 -8.36 8.42
N ALA A 69 -1.84 -8.53 9.69
CA ALA A 69 -3.17 -8.99 10.06
C ALA A 69 -4.28 -8.00 9.66
N ILE A 70 -4.07 -6.70 9.86
CA ILE A 70 -5.02 -5.65 9.47
C ILE A 70 -5.24 -5.67 7.96
N TYR A 71 -4.16 -5.75 7.17
CA TYR A 71 -4.28 -5.82 5.73
C TYR A 71 -4.90 -7.13 5.24
N ALA A 72 -4.54 -8.27 5.84
CA ALA A 72 -5.17 -9.54 5.52
C ALA A 72 -6.68 -9.53 5.81
N GLU A 73 -7.12 -8.85 6.88
CA GLU A 73 -8.53 -8.70 7.18
C GLU A 73 -9.24 -7.75 6.21
N ALA A 74 -8.60 -6.65 5.81
CA ALA A 74 -9.15 -5.74 4.81
C ALA A 74 -9.40 -6.42 3.45
N GLU A 75 -8.55 -7.38 3.08
CA GLU A 75 -8.72 -8.18 1.86
C GLU A 75 -9.86 -9.20 1.97
N LYS A 76 -10.29 -9.56 3.18
CA LYS A 76 -11.51 -10.37 3.38
C LYS A 76 -12.73 -9.47 3.23
N ALA A 77 -12.98 -8.98 2.01
CA ALA A 77 -14.27 -8.41 1.66
C ALA A 77 -15.34 -9.51 1.83
N GLY A 78 -16.07 -9.46 2.93
CA GLY A 78 -17.07 -10.47 3.27
C GLY A 78 -18.31 -10.38 2.38
N CYS A 79 -19.13 -11.45 2.38
CA CYS A 79 -20.43 -11.46 1.70
C CYS A 79 -21.32 -10.27 2.09
N SER A 80 -21.17 -9.73 3.31
CA SER A 80 -21.92 -8.55 3.77
C SER A 80 -21.67 -7.33 2.90
N THR A 81 -20.41 -7.01 2.60
CA THR A 81 -20.04 -5.85 1.78
C THR A 81 -20.55 -6.00 0.35
N TYR A 82 -20.52 -7.22 -0.19
CA TYR A 82 -21.12 -7.52 -1.49
C TYR A 82 -22.64 -7.36 -1.48
N CYS A 83 -23.32 -7.93 -0.48
CA CYS A 83 -24.77 -7.82 -0.34
C CYS A 83 -25.22 -6.37 -0.13
N GLU A 84 -24.48 -5.58 0.65
CA GLU A 84 -24.71 -4.14 0.81
C GLU A 84 -24.60 -3.42 -0.53
N GLY A 85 -23.55 -3.69 -1.31
CA GLY A 85 -23.39 -3.13 -2.65
C GLY A 85 -24.56 -3.50 -3.58
N CYS A 86 -24.97 -4.77 -3.60
CA CYS A 86 -26.11 -5.22 -4.40
C CYS A 86 -27.42 -4.58 -3.96
N MET A 87 -27.69 -4.52 -2.65
CA MET A 87 -28.90 -3.91 -2.11
C MET A 87 -28.94 -2.41 -2.41
N ALA A 88 -27.83 -1.69 -2.24
CA ALA A 88 -27.75 -0.27 -2.59
C ALA A 88 -28.08 -0.03 -4.08
N CYS A 89 -27.49 -0.84 -4.97
CA CYS A 89 -27.80 -0.77 -6.40
C CYS A 89 -29.27 -1.10 -6.70
N LEU A 90 -29.81 -2.18 -6.13
CA LEU A 90 -31.22 -2.56 -6.32
C LEU A 90 -32.15 -1.47 -5.82
N THR A 91 -31.92 -0.94 -4.63
CA THR A 91 -32.71 0.16 -4.06
C THR A 91 -32.67 1.40 -4.96
N ALA A 92 -31.51 1.74 -5.54
CA ALA A 92 -31.40 2.88 -6.47
C ALA A 92 -32.26 2.71 -7.74
N TYR A 93 -32.41 1.49 -8.26
CA TYR A 93 -33.30 1.24 -9.40
C TYR A 93 -34.78 1.13 -8.97
N LEU A 94 -35.05 0.53 -7.81
CA LEU A 94 -36.40 0.32 -7.33
C LEU A 94 -37.06 1.63 -6.84
N VAL A 95 -36.28 2.65 -6.47
CA VAL A 95 -36.84 3.95 -6.05
C VAL A 95 -37.74 4.57 -7.12
N TYR A 96 -37.41 4.40 -8.40
CA TYR A 96 -38.20 4.87 -9.53
C TYR A 96 -39.57 4.21 -9.65
N LEU A 97 -39.76 3.03 -9.05
CA LEU A 97 -41.08 2.39 -8.98
C LEU A 97 -41.93 2.90 -7.81
N CYS A 98 -41.30 3.52 -6.82
CA CYS A 98 -41.95 4.01 -5.60
C CYS A 98 -42.09 5.55 -5.57
N THR A 99 -41.49 6.26 -6.52
CA THR A 99 -41.57 7.72 -6.65
C THR A 99 -42.01 8.08 -8.06
N GLU A 100 -43.00 8.96 -8.19
CA GLU A 100 -43.32 9.58 -9.47
C GLU A 100 -42.14 10.44 -9.91
N THR A 101 -41.46 10.02 -10.97
CA THR A 101 -40.45 10.86 -11.60
C THR A 101 -41.16 12.00 -12.33
N HIS A 102 -41.06 13.21 -11.81
CA HIS A 102 -41.48 14.40 -12.55
C HIS A 102 -40.42 14.68 -13.62
N TYR A 103 -40.64 14.17 -14.83
CA TYR A 103 -40.03 14.71 -16.04
C TYR A 103 -41.13 15.51 -16.76
N GLU A 104 -40.97 16.84 -16.80
CA GLU A 104 -41.58 17.66 -17.85
C GLU A 104 -40.67 17.70 -19.08
#